data_AF-A0A645J069-F1
#
_entry.id   AF-A0A645J069-F1
#
_cell.length_a   1.000
_cell.length_b   1.000
_cell.length_c   1.000
_cell.angle_alpha   90.00
_cell.angle_beta   90.00
_cell.angle_gamma   90.00
#
_symmetry.space_group_name_H-M   'P 1'
#
loop_
_entity.id
_entity.type
_entity.pdbx_description
1 polymer ?
#
loop_
_entity_poly.entity_id
_entity_poly.type
_entity_poly.pdbx_seq_one_letter_code
_entity_poly.pdbx_strand_id
1 'polypeptide(L)'
;MLSDALVRALLLAAEEAQRVITQPVEGIRNLSEWAKQQACWSALQARQLDYGKEFGSCLTLKETAKRNEHDAKGKQREIAGIEAQSLVVKLGSSFWHTVLEQGNEVRALKQKDVEILKVCASLPRQIPTEKQSGYAIGVLERLKAQGMLSADLADQIGVHAPGRI
;
A
#
# COMPACT_ATOMS: atom_id res chain seq x y z
N MET A 1 -12.29 17.79 -13.28
CA MET A 1 -12.51 19.23 -13.04
C MET A 1 -12.54 19.49 -11.55
N LEU A 2 -11.95 20.58 -11.08
CA LEU A 2 -12.07 21.03 -9.68
C LEU A 2 -13.49 21.56 -9.47
N SER A 3 -14.07 21.36 -8.28
CA SER A 3 -15.39 21.92 -7.96
C SER A 3 -15.32 23.43 -7.83
N ASP A 4 -16.39 24.13 -8.20
CA ASP A 4 -16.45 25.59 -8.08
C ASP A 4 -16.27 26.06 -6.63
N ALA A 5 -16.75 25.27 -5.67
CA ALA A 5 -16.55 25.56 -4.24
C ALA A 5 -15.06 25.53 -3.84
N LEU A 6 -14.28 24.58 -4.38
CA LEU A 6 -12.84 24.52 -4.14
C LEU A 6 -12.11 25.67 -4.84
N VAL A 7 -12.49 26.00 -6.07
CA VAL A 7 -11.92 27.15 -6.80
C VAL A 7 -12.15 28.45 -6.04
N ARG A 8 -13.38 28.69 -5.57
CA ARG A 8 -13.70 29.88 -4.75
C ARG A 8 -12.87 29.93 -3.47
N ALA A 9 -12.73 28.81 -2.77
CA ALA A 9 -11.94 28.77 -1.54
C ALA A 9 -10.45 29.09 -1.78
N LEU A 10 -9.87 28.57 -2.86
CA LEU A 10 -8.48 28.88 -3.23
C LEU A 10 -8.30 30.35 -3.60
N LEU A 11 -9.25 30.93 -4.33
CA LEU A 11 -9.21 32.36 -4.68
C LEU A 11 -9.32 33.24 -3.43
N LEU A 12 -10.21 32.90 -2.50
CA LEU A 12 -10.37 33.63 -1.25
C LEU A 12 -9.08 33.60 -0.40
N ALA A 13 -8.45 32.43 -0.27
CA ALA A 13 -7.17 32.31 0.43
C ALA A 13 -6.05 33.09 -0.26
N ALA A 14 -6.00 33.06 -1.60
CA ALA A 14 -4.99 33.78 -2.38
C ALA A 14 -5.16 35.30 -2.28
N GLU A 15 -6.40 35.80 -2.32
CA GLU A 15 -6.69 37.22 -2.12
C GLU A 15 -6.21 37.71 -0.75
N GLU A 16 -6.46 36.93 0.29
CA GLU A 16 -6.07 37.29 1.66
C GLU A 16 -4.56 37.19 1.88
N ALA A 17 -3.90 36.21 1.28
CA ALA A 17 -2.44 36.16 1.22
C ALA A 17 -1.86 37.39 0.52
N GLN A 18 -2.45 37.80 -0.60
CA GLN A 18 -2.04 39.00 -1.34
C GLN A 18 -2.19 40.27 -0.48
N ARG A 19 -3.30 40.41 0.25
CA ARG A 19 -3.50 41.54 1.17
C ARG A 19 -2.42 41.58 2.26
N VAL A 20 -2.14 40.44 2.90
CA VAL A 20 -1.10 40.35 3.95
C VAL A 20 0.30 40.67 3.42
N ILE A 21 0.63 40.26 2.20
CA ILE A 21 1.93 40.56 1.58
C ILE A 21 2.04 42.03 1.20
N THR A 22 0.98 42.63 0.65
CA THR A 22 0.99 44.01 0.15
C THR A 22 0.76 45.07 1.23
N GLN A 23 0.32 44.67 2.41
CA GLN A 23 0.11 45.55 3.57
C GLN A 23 0.99 45.11 4.75
N PRO A 24 2.33 45.25 4.64
CA PRO A 24 3.23 44.86 5.71
C PRO A 24 3.16 45.85 6.89
N VAL A 25 3.75 45.45 8.01
CA VAL A 25 3.98 46.36 9.16
C VAL A 25 4.88 47.53 8.77
N GLU A 26 4.75 48.64 9.49
CA GLU A 26 5.51 49.86 9.23
C GLU A 26 7.03 49.62 9.19
N GLY A 27 7.71 50.28 8.25
CA GLY A 27 9.15 50.17 8.06
C GLY A 27 9.60 49.11 7.05
N ILE A 28 8.71 48.20 6.63
CA ILE A 28 9.03 47.20 5.60
C ILE A 28 8.69 47.75 4.22
N ARG A 29 9.71 47.87 3.35
CA ARG A 29 9.57 48.36 1.97
C ARG A 29 9.71 47.27 0.90
N ASN A 30 10.37 46.16 1.22
CA ASN A 30 10.59 45.06 0.28
C ASN A 30 9.57 43.93 0.53
N LEU A 31 8.53 43.88 -0.28
CA LEU A 31 7.44 42.91 -0.14
C LEU A 31 7.90 41.46 -0.38
N SER A 32 8.88 41.25 -1.26
CA SER A 32 9.43 39.92 -1.53
C SER A 32 10.22 39.36 -0.36
N GLU A 33 10.91 40.23 0.39
CA GLU A 33 11.57 39.84 1.64
C GLU A 33 10.56 39.66 2.77
N TRP A 34 9.53 40.52 2.83
CA TRP A 34 8.43 40.35 3.78
C TRP A 34 7.75 38.99 3.66
N ALA A 35 7.40 38.56 2.44
CA ALA A 35 6.73 37.29 2.19
C ALA A 35 7.52 36.05 2.67
N LYS A 36 8.84 36.18 2.88
CA LYS A 36 9.71 35.12 3.40
C LYS A 36 9.81 35.10 4.93
N GLN A 37 9.43 36.19 5.60
CA GLN A 37 9.54 36.35 7.04
C GLN A 37 8.44 35.58 7.76
N GLN A 38 8.78 34.86 8.84
CA GLN A 38 7.79 34.13 9.65
C GLN A 38 6.65 35.03 10.15
N ALA A 39 6.94 36.30 10.42
CA ALA A 39 5.92 37.28 10.83
C ALA A 39 4.82 37.49 9.76
N CYS A 40 5.15 37.43 8.47
CA CYS A 40 4.16 37.48 7.38
C CYS A 40 3.25 36.25 7.40
N TRP A 41 3.84 35.07 7.59
CA TRP A 41 3.10 33.81 7.68
C TRP A 41 2.18 33.77 8.90
N SER A 42 2.66 34.24 10.05
CA SER A 42 1.85 34.37 11.26
C SER A 42 0.69 35.35 11.08
N ALA A 43 0.91 36.48 10.37
CA ALA A 43 -0.14 37.44 10.07
C ALA A 43 -1.23 36.86 9.15
N LEU A 44 -0.85 36.01 8.19
CA LEU A 44 -1.79 35.27 7.35
C LEU A 44 -2.53 34.18 8.14
N GLN A 45 -1.81 33.41 8.96
CA GLN A 45 -2.39 32.33 9.77
C GLN A 45 -3.42 32.85 10.78
N ALA A 46 -3.26 34.10 11.26
CA ALA A 46 -4.22 34.73 12.15
C ALA A 46 -5.53 35.17 11.45
N ARG A 47 -5.60 35.15 10.11
CA ARG A 47 -6.82 35.50 9.37
C ARG A 47 -7.85 34.38 9.51
N GLN A 48 -9.07 34.77 9.91
CA GLN A 48 -10.22 33.88 9.89
C GLN A 48 -10.95 34.05 8.56
N LEU A 49 -10.94 32.99 7.75
CA LEU A 49 -11.55 32.97 6.43
C LEU A 49 -12.81 32.12 6.43
N ASP A 50 -13.91 32.69 5.98
CA ASP A 50 -15.15 31.95 5.73
C ASP A 50 -15.15 31.44 4.28
N TYR A 51 -14.92 30.14 4.14
CA TYR A 51 -14.90 29.46 2.84
C TYR A 51 -16.30 29.04 2.35
N GLY A 52 -17.34 29.29 3.15
CA GLY A 52 -18.71 28.90 2.86
C GLY A 52 -18.99 27.41 3.12
N LYS A 53 -20.27 27.09 3.31
CA LYS A 53 -20.74 25.74 3.69
C LYS A 53 -20.41 24.66 2.66
N GLU A 54 -20.38 25.03 1.38
CA GLU A 54 -20.09 24.13 0.26
C GLU A 54 -18.61 23.70 0.18
N PHE A 55 -17.70 24.38 0.87
CA PHE A 55 -16.29 23.98 0.88
C PHE A 55 -16.08 22.67 1.67
N GLY A 56 -16.85 22.46 2.75
CA GLY A 56 -16.75 21.26 3.58
C GLY A 56 -17.00 19.96 2.79
N SER A 57 -17.95 19.97 1.85
CA SER A 57 -18.24 18.80 1.00
C SER A 57 -17.08 18.42 0.08
N CYS A 58 -16.25 19.39 -0.31
CA CYS A 58 -15.03 19.14 -1.10
C CYS A 58 -13.99 18.35 -0.29
N LEU A 59 -13.90 18.62 1.02
CA LEU A 59 -13.01 17.90 1.93
C LEU A 59 -13.52 16.48 2.18
N THR A 60 -14.83 16.32 2.38
CA THR A 60 -15.47 15.00 2.54
C THR A 60 -15.23 14.10 1.32
N LEU A 61 -15.39 14.60 0.09
CA LEU A 61 -15.12 13.83 -1.13
C LEU A 61 -13.68 13.28 -1.18
N LYS A 62 -12.69 14.08 -0.77
CA LYS A 62 -11.28 13.65 -0.74
C LYS A 62 -11.04 12.58 0.33
N GLU A 63 -11.61 12.74 1.52
CA GLU A 63 -11.48 11.75 2.59
C GLU A 63 -12.18 10.44 2.23
N THR A 64 -13.39 10.50 1.66
CA THR A 64 -14.10 9.32 1.16
C THR A 64 -13.33 8.64 0.04
N ALA A 65 -12.78 9.38 -0.92
CA ALA A 65 -11.93 8.80 -1.97
C ALA A 65 -10.71 8.08 -1.40
N LYS A 66 -10.03 8.69 -0.41
CA LYS A 66 -8.87 8.09 0.27
C LYS A 66 -9.25 6.84 1.06
N ARG A 67 -10.40 6.85 1.76
CA ARG A 67 -10.94 5.67 2.46
C ARG A 67 -11.29 4.55 1.49
N ASN A 68 -11.98 4.86 0.40
CA ASN A 68 -12.34 3.87 -0.62
C ASN A 68 -11.10 3.22 -1.25
N GLU A 69 -10.06 4.00 -1.54
CA GLU A 69 -8.79 3.46 -2.04
C GLU A 69 -8.10 2.56 -1.02
N HIS A 70 -8.08 2.96 0.26
CA HIS A 70 -7.51 2.16 1.32
C HIS A 70 -8.27 0.84 1.54
N ASP A 71 -9.60 0.90 1.56
CA ASP A 71 -10.46 -0.26 1.77
C ASP A 71 -10.43 -1.21 0.58
N ALA A 72 -10.35 -0.69 -0.65
CA ALA A 72 -10.14 -1.50 -1.85
C ALA A 72 -8.79 -2.23 -1.79
N LYS A 73 -7.72 -1.54 -1.37
CA LYS A 73 -6.40 -2.18 -1.15
C LYS A 73 -6.43 -3.22 -0.03
N GLY A 74 -7.20 -2.98 1.04
CA GLY A 74 -7.42 -3.93 2.13
C GLY A 74 -8.09 -5.21 1.63
N LYS A 75 -9.24 -5.07 0.96
CA LYS A 75 -9.99 -6.19 0.37
C LYS A 75 -9.16 -6.97 -0.65
N GLN A 76 -8.40 -6.29 -1.51
CA GLN A 76 -7.56 -6.97 -2.49
C GLN A 76 -6.42 -7.76 -1.83
N ARG A 77 -5.85 -7.25 -0.73
CA ARG A 77 -4.85 -7.97 0.07
C ARG A 77 -5.44 -9.20 0.76
N GLU A 78 -6.65 -9.07 1.32
CA GLU A 78 -7.37 -10.19 1.93
C GLU A 78 -7.69 -11.27 0.89
N ILE A 79 -8.23 -10.90 -0.27
CA ILE A 79 -8.51 -11.83 -1.38
C ILE A 79 -7.22 -12.55 -1.83
N ALA A 80 -6.13 -11.81 -2.04
CA ALA A 80 -4.84 -12.42 -2.41
C ALA A 80 -4.27 -13.34 -1.31
N GLY A 81 -4.50 -13.01 -0.04
CA GLY A 81 -4.14 -13.84 1.11
C GLY A 81 -4.91 -15.16 1.14
N ILE A 82 -6.23 -15.10 0.93
CA ILE A 82 -7.13 -16.26 0.87
C ILE A 82 -6.79 -17.15 -0.34
N GLU A 83 -6.52 -16.56 -1.49
CA GLU A 83 -6.11 -17.30 -2.70
C GLU A 83 -4.78 -18.04 -2.46
N ALA A 84 -3.80 -17.37 -1.85
CA ALA A 84 -2.53 -17.98 -1.50
C ALA A 84 -2.69 -19.14 -0.51
N GLN A 85 -3.48 -18.96 0.55
CA GLN A 85 -3.75 -20.02 1.53
C GLN A 85 -4.49 -21.20 0.91
N SER A 86 -5.47 -20.92 0.05
CA SER A 86 -6.22 -21.93 -0.69
C SER A 86 -5.30 -22.74 -1.61
N LEU A 87 -4.38 -22.09 -2.31
CA LEU A 87 -3.40 -22.75 -3.16
C LEU A 87 -2.44 -23.64 -2.35
N VAL A 88 -1.93 -23.13 -1.22
CA VAL A 88 -1.06 -23.90 -0.32
C VAL A 88 -1.76 -25.15 0.18
N VAL A 89 -3.04 -25.04 0.59
CA VAL A 89 -3.85 -26.18 1.03
C VAL A 89 -4.10 -27.16 -0.12
N LYS A 90 -4.41 -26.68 -1.32
CA LYS A 90 -4.63 -27.52 -2.51
C LYS A 90 -3.37 -28.32 -2.91
N LEU A 91 -2.20 -27.69 -2.86
CA LEU A 91 -0.91 -28.35 -3.15
C LEU A 91 -0.59 -29.43 -2.12
N GLY A 92 -1.02 -29.24 -0.86
CA GLY A 92 -0.99 -30.28 0.17
C GLY A 92 0.39 -30.53 0.80
N SER A 93 0.40 -31.28 1.90
CA SER A 93 1.59 -31.49 2.74
C SER A 93 2.76 -32.15 2.01
N SER A 94 2.50 -33.18 1.20
CA SER A 94 3.53 -33.93 0.47
C SER A 94 4.31 -33.02 -0.48
N PHE A 95 3.61 -32.16 -1.23
CA PHE A 95 4.22 -31.18 -2.11
C PHE A 95 5.17 -30.25 -1.35
N TRP A 96 4.73 -29.69 -0.23
CA TRP A 96 5.53 -28.77 0.57
C TRP A 96 6.72 -29.45 1.26
N HIS A 97 6.61 -30.74 1.57
CA HIS A 97 7.75 -31.56 2.00
C HIS A 97 8.82 -31.65 0.91
N THR A 98 8.44 -31.95 -0.33
CA THR A 98 9.36 -32.02 -1.47
C THR A 98 10.02 -30.67 -1.76
N VAL A 99 9.26 -29.57 -1.70
CA VAL A 99 9.81 -28.20 -1.87
C VAL A 99 10.85 -27.89 -0.79
N LEU A 100 10.58 -28.27 0.45
CA LEU A 100 11.50 -28.07 1.58
C LEU A 100 12.79 -28.90 1.41
N GLU A 101 12.67 -30.16 0.99
CA GLU A 101 13.80 -31.06 0.76
C GLU A 101 14.70 -30.53 -0.36
N GLN A 102 14.14 -30.32 -1.56
CA GLN A 102 14.89 -29.81 -2.71
C GLN A 102 15.54 -28.47 -2.41
N GLY A 103 14.82 -27.54 -1.77
CA GLY A 103 15.36 -26.23 -1.40
C GLY A 103 16.53 -26.31 -0.39
N ASN A 104 16.51 -27.29 0.52
CA ASN A 104 17.61 -27.51 1.45
C ASN A 104 18.83 -28.13 0.77
N GLU A 105 18.63 -29.07 -0.16
CA GLU A 105 19.71 -29.69 -0.93
C GLU A 105 20.53 -28.66 -1.72
N VAL A 106 19.85 -27.72 -2.37
CA VAL A 106 20.50 -26.64 -3.13
C VAL A 106 20.95 -25.46 -2.26
N ARG A 107 20.76 -25.54 -0.93
CA ARG A 107 21.09 -24.48 0.05
C ARG A 107 20.51 -23.09 -0.31
N ALA A 108 19.34 -23.06 -0.94
CA ALA A 108 18.68 -21.82 -1.40
C ALA A 108 17.67 -21.25 -0.39
N LEU A 109 17.47 -21.94 0.74
CA LEU A 109 16.51 -21.56 1.78
C LEU A 109 17.17 -20.79 2.93
N LYS A 110 16.52 -19.71 3.34
CA LYS A 110 16.82 -19.01 4.60
C LYS A 110 16.10 -19.69 5.76
N GLN A 111 16.54 -19.42 6.99
CA GLN A 111 15.91 -19.93 8.21
C GLN A 111 14.38 -19.70 8.24
N LYS A 112 13.94 -18.49 7.88
CA LYS A 112 12.52 -18.13 7.79
C LYS A 112 11.77 -18.93 6.72
N ASP A 113 12.42 -19.26 5.61
CA ASP A 113 11.81 -20.08 4.55
C ASP A 113 11.56 -21.49 5.07
N VAL A 114 12.55 -22.09 5.73
CA VAL A 114 12.45 -23.42 6.33
C VAL A 114 11.31 -23.49 7.36
N GLU A 115 11.22 -22.50 8.25
CA GLU A 115 10.15 -22.44 9.27
C GLU A 115 8.76 -22.41 8.64
N ILE A 116 8.55 -21.56 7.63
CA ILE A 116 7.25 -21.40 6.97
C ILE A 116 6.90 -22.62 6.12
N LEU A 117 7.86 -23.19 5.39
CA LEU A 117 7.65 -24.40 4.61
C LEU A 117 7.33 -25.61 5.50
N LYS A 118 7.95 -25.73 6.69
CA LYS A 118 7.60 -26.76 7.69
C LYS A 118 6.16 -26.65 8.18
N VAL A 119 5.64 -25.44 8.33
CA VAL A 119 4.22 -25.22 8.65
C VAL A 119 3.33 -25.72 7.51
N CYS A 120 3.65 -25.38 6.26
CA CYS A 120 2.89 -25.84 5.09
C CYS A 120 2.95 -27.38 4.94
N ALA A 121 4.12 -27.97 5.19
CA ALA A 121 4.32 -29.42 5.19
C ALA A 121 3.58 -30.13 6.33
N SER A 122 3.14 -29.41 7.37
CA SER A 122 2.37 -29.97 8.50
C SER A 122 0.86 -30.07 8.25
N LEU A 123 0.38 -29.79 7.03
CA LEU A 123 -1.03 -29.95 6.67
C LEU A 123 -1.49 -31.42 6.77
N PRO A 124 -2.75 -31.70 7.17
CA PRO A 124 -3.79 -30.76 7.60
C PRO A 124 -3.69 -30.38 9.09
N ARG A 125 -2.73 -30.93 9.85
CA ARG A 125 -2.59 -30.71 11.30
C ARG A 125 -2.42 -29.24 11.66
N GLN A 126 -1.70 -28.48 10.83
CA GLN A 126 -1.52 -27.05 10.99
C GLN A 126 -1.75 -26.33 9.66
N ILE A 127 -2.73 -25.43 9.63
CA ILE A 127 -3.00 -24.60 8.46
C ILE A 127 -2.15 -23.31 8.56
N PRO A 128 -1.30 -23.00 7.57
CA PRO A 128 -0.53 -21.76 7.57
C PRO A 128 -1.45 -20.55 7.44
N THR A 129 -1.11 -19.44 8.10
CA THR A 129 -1.82 -18.16 7.94
C THR A 129 -1.71 -17.61 6.52
N GLU A 130 -2.55 -16.65 6.14
CA GLU A 130 -2.48 -15.97 4.83
C GLU A 130 -1.08 -15.39 4.55
N LYS A 131 -0.47 -14.76 5.55
CA LYS A 131 0.90 -14.21 5.42
C LYS A 131 1.95 -15.29 5.22
N GLN A 132 1.85 -16.41 5.95
CA GLN A 132 2.74 -17.56 5.76
C GLN A 132 2.54 -18.18 4.38
N SER A 133 1.29 -18.25 3.91
CA SER A 133 0.93 -18.82 2.62
C SER A 133 1.48 -17.98 1.47
N GLY A 134 1.25 -16.66 1.48
CA GLY A 134 1.83 -15.76 0.51
C GLY A 134 3.37 -15.80 0.51
N TYR A 135 3.99 -15.92 1.68
CA TYR A 135 5.44 -16.10 1.78
C TYR A 135 5.91 -17.42 1.18
N ALA A 136 5.23 -18.53 1.47
CA ALA A 136 5.55 -19.85 0.92
C ALA A 136 5.45 -19.88 -0.61
N ILE A 137 4.41 -19.24 -1.18
CA ILE A 137 4.28 -19.07 -2.63
C ILE A 137 5.45 -18.25 -3.20
N GLY A 138 5.86 -17.16 -2.55
CA GLY A 138 7.03 -16.38 -2.99
C GLY A 138 8.35 -17.16 -2.94
N VAL A 139 8.52 -18.03 -1.94
CA VAL A 139 9.67 -18.96 -1.88
C VAL A 139 9.62 -19.96 -3.04
N LEU A 140 8.45 -20.53 -3.31
CA LEU A 140 8.25 -21.48 -4.41
C LEU A 140 8.57 -20.85 -5.77
N GLU A 141 8.07 -19.65 -6.05
CA GLU A 141 8.35 -18.91 -7.30
C GLU A 141 9.84 -18.63 -7.46
N ARG A 142 10.53 -18.28 -6.36
CA ARG A 142 11.97 -18.02 -6.38
C ARG A 142 12.76 -19.29 -6.72
N LEU A 143 12.44 -20.43 -6.10
CA LEU A 143 13.08 -21.71 -6.41
C LEU A 143 12.83 -22.13 -7.87
N LYS A 144 11.60 -21.90 -8.37
CA LYS A 144 11.23 -22.15 -9.77
C LYS A 144 12.07 -21.30 -10.73
N ALA A 145 12.19 -20.00 -10.48
CA ALA A 145 12.95 -19.09 -11.33
C ALA A 145 14.44 -19.44 -11.41
N GLN A 146 14.96 -20.13 -10.39
CA GLN A 146 16.34 -20.60 -10.32
C GLN A 146 16.55 -22.00 -10.92
N GLY A 147 15.50 -22.66 -11.41
CA GLY A 147 15.57 -24.02 -11.95
C GLY A 147 15.90 -25.08 -10.91
N MET A 148 15.59 -24.81 -9.64
CA MET A 148 15.97 -25.65 -8.49
C MET A 148 14.88 -26.65 -8.07
N LEU A 149 13.77 -26.71 -8.81
CA LEU A 149 12.69 -27.66 -8.59
C LEU A 149 12.75 -28.75 -9.66
N SER A 150 12.44 -29.99 -9.29
CA SER A 150 12.34 -31.09 -10.27
C SER A 150 11.21 -30.82 -11.28
N ALA A 151 11.36 -31.36 -12.50
CA ALA A 151 10.38 -31.19 -13.57
C ALA A 151 8.98 -31.68 -13.14
N ASP A 152 8.91 -32.82 -12.44
CA ASP A 152 7.66 -33.38 -11.94
C ASP A 152 6.93 -32.45 -10.95
N LEU A 153 7.69 -31.69 -10.15
CA LEU A 153 7.14 -30.74 -9.19
C LEU A 153 6.68 -29.46 -9.90
N ALA A 154 7.38 -29.03 -10.94
CA ALA A 154 6.99 -27.91 -11.79
C ALA A 154 5.66 -28.16 -12.52
N ASP A 155 5.41 -29.41 -12.93
CA ASP A 155 4.17 -29.82 -13.57
C ASP A 155 2.98 -29.81 -12.60
N GLN A 156 3.16 -30.28 -11.36
CA GLN A 156 2.11 -30.21 -10.31
C GLN A 156 1.69 -28.77 -9.98
N ILE A 157 2.62 -27.81 -10.08
CA ILE A 157 2.32 -26.38 -9.93
C ILE A 157 1.47 -25.89 -11.10
N GLY A 158 1.76 -26.34 -12.33
CA GLY A 158 1.02 -25.97 -13.55
C GLY A 158 -0.43 -26.46 -13.54
N VAL A 159 -0.70 -27.61 -12.93
CA VAL A 159 -2.05 -28.18 -12.75
C VAL A 159 -2.88 -27.40 -11.73
N HIS A 160 -2.23 -26.69 -10.79
CA HIS A 160 -2.90 -26.01 -9.68
C HIS A 160 -2.85 -24.48 -9.73
N ALA A 161 -2.12 -23.89 -10.68
CA ALA A 161 -2.10 -22.46 -10.90
C ALA A 161 -3.47 -21.99 -11.44
N PRO A 162 -4.22 -21.14 -10.70
CA PRO A 162 -5.37 -20.46 -11.30
C PRO A 162 -4.86 -19.59 -12.45
N GLY A 163 -5.52 -19.67 -13.60
CA GLY A 163 -5.20 -18.86 -14.77
C GLY A 163 -5.07 -17.40 -14.37
N ARG A 164 -3.90 -16.82 -14.65
CA ARG A 164 -3.61 -15.41 -14.44
C ARG A 164 -4.50 -14.62 -15.42
N ILE A 165 -5.64 -14.12 -14.93
CA ILE A 165 -6.50 -13.15 -15.65
C ILE A 165 -5.96 -11.75 -15.36
#